data_AF-A0AAN3P0X6-F1
#
_entry.id   AF-A0AAN3P0X6-F1
#
_cell.length_a   1.000
_cell.length_b   1.000
_cell.length_c   1.000
_cell.angle_alpha   90.00
_cell.angle_beta   90.00
_cell.angle_gamma   90.00
#
_symmetry.space_group_name_H-M   'P 1'
#
loop_
_entity.id
_entity.type
_entity.pdbx_description
1 polymer ?
#
loop_
_entity_poly.entity_id
_entity_poly.type
_entity_poly.pdbx_seq_one_letter_code
_entity_poly.pdbx_strand_id
1 'polypeptide(L)' 'VTDSSKFNRSSLHKIIDTQRIDMIIVDEGIPADSLEGLRKAGVEVILVGE' A
#
# COMPACT_ATOMS: atom_id res chain seq x y z
N VAL A 1 -1.66 5.87 -13.63
CA VAL A 1 -2.19 7.13 -14.23
C VAL A 1 -1.55 7.27 -15.60
N THR A 2 -2.32 7.02 -16.66
CA THR A 2 -1.76 6.59 -17.94
C THR A 2 -2.42 7.33 -19.09
N ASP A 3 -1.61 8.09 -19.82
CA ASP A 3 -1.84 8.48 -21.21
C ASP A 3 -1.15 7.45 -22.13
N SER A 4 -1.61 7.38 -23.37
CA SER A 4 -1.13 6.53 -24.46
C SER A 4 0.39 6.52 -24.66
N SER A 5 1.08 7.62 -24.32
CA SER A 5 2.54 7.71 -24.34
C SER A 5 3.28 6.71 -23.43
N LYS A 6 2.58 6.02 -22.51
CA LYS A 6 3.16 5.00 -21.62
C LYS A 6 2.90 3.56 -22.04
N PHE A 7 2.26 3.30 -23.18
CA PHE A 7 2.20 1.94 -23.73
C PHE A 7 3.62 1.39 -23.93
N ASN A 8 3.83 0.13 -23.54
CA ASN A 8 5.11 -0.58 -23.64
C ASN A 8 6.28 -0.02 -22.80
N ARG A 9 6.01 0.92 -21.86
CA ARG A 9 7.00 1.46 -20.93
C ARG A 9 6.67 1.02 -19.51
N SER A 10 7.56 0.27 -18.88
CA SER A 10 7.47 -0.01 -17.44
C SER A 10 8.11 1.14 -16.68
N SER A 11 7.43 1.62 -15.63
CA SER A 11 8.04 2.54 -14.70
C SER A 11 7.46 2.33 -13.31
N LEU A 12 8.33 2.30 -12.32
CA LEU A 12 8.01 2.07 -10.93
C LEU A 12 7.65 3.42 -10.29
N HIS A 13 6.46 3.91 -10.62
CA HIS A 13 5.95 5.16 -10.06
C HIS A 13 5.30 4.87 -8.71
N LYS A 14 5.83 5.40 -7.61
CA LYS A 14 5.07 5.47 -6.36
C LYS A 14 3.96 6.51 -6.54
N ILE A 15 2.70 6.06 -6.47
CA ILE A 15 1.53 6.95 -6.57
C ILE A 15 1.49 7.89 -5.35
N ILE A 16 1.75 7.33 -4.17
CA ILE A 16 1.90 8.07 -2.91
C ILE A 16 2.88 7.29 -2.02
N ASP A 17 3.55 8.01 -1.11
CA ASP A 17 4.31 7.36 -0.05
C ASP A 17 3.34 6.76 0.98
N THR A 18 3.55 5.52 1.40
CA THR A 18 2.78 4.85 2.44
C THR A 18 2.83 5.61 3.77
N GLN A 19 3.88 6.37 4.05
CA GLN A 19 3.96 7.23 5.24
C GLN A 19 2.94 8.38 5.25
N ARG A 20 2.36 8.72 4.09
CA ARG A 20 1.33 9.75 3.98
C ARG A 20 -0.09 9.17 4.09
N ILE A 21 -0.20 7.87 4.38
CA ILE A 21 -1.46 7.17 4.57
C ILE A 21 -1.67 7.02 6.07
N ASP A 22 -2.73 7.61 6.60
CA ASP A 22 -3.02 7.54 8.04
C ASP A 22 -3.62 6.18 8.43
N MET A 23 -4.39 5.56 7.52
CA MET A 23 -5.12 4.31 7.78
C MET A 23 -5.13 3.38 6.57
N ILE A 24 -4.97 2.08 6.82
CA ILE A 24 -5.07 1.01 5.84
C ILE A 24 -6.04 -0.06 6.35
N ILE A 25 -6.95 -0.49 5.49
CA ILE A 25 -7.88 -1.58 5.75
C ILE A 25 -7.46 -2.76 4.86
N VAL A 26 -7.18 -3.92 5.45
CA VAL A 26 -6.75 -5.13 4.74
C VAL A 26 -7.41 -6.38 5.33
N ASP A 27 -7.42 -7.48 4.57
CA ASP A 27 -7.82 -8.79 5.08
C ASP A 27 -6.68 -9.48 5.85
N GLU A 28 -6.98 -10.66 6.40
CA GLU A 28 -6.04 -11.50 7.16
C GLU A 28 -4.89 -12.08 6.31
N GLY A 29 -4.94 -11.95 4.99
CA GLY A 29 -3.92 -12.41 4.06
C GLY A 29 -2.68 -11.51 4.01
N ILE A 30 -2.66 -10.37 4.72
CA ILE A 30 -1.49 -9.49 4.76
C ILE A 30 -0.27 -10.22 5.34
N PRO A 31 0.91 -10.18 4.68
CA PRO A 31 2.14 -10.73 5.23
C PRO A 31 2.49 -10.07 6.58
N ALA A 32 2.89 -10.88 7.57
CA ALA A 32 3.16 -10.42 8.93
C ALA A 32 4.20 -9.28 8.98
N ASP A 33 5.25 -9.41 8.19
CA ASP A 33 6.34 -8.45 8.02
C ASP A 33 5.87 -7.13 7.38
N SER A 34 4.87 -7.19 6.49
CA SER A 34 4.23 -5.98 5.95
C SER A 34 3.34 -5.30 7.00
N LEU A 35 2.54 -6.08 7.72
CA LEU A 35 1.69 -5.58 8.81
C LEU A 35 2.52 -4.90 9.91
N GLU A 36 3.63 -5.51 10.32
CA GLU A 36 4.56 -4.90 11.26
C GLU A 36 5.18 -3.62 10.72
N GLY A 37 5.59 -3.59 9.45
CA GLY A 37 6.16 -2.42 8.81
C GLY A 37 5.19 -1.22 8.82
N LEU A 38 3.92 -1.46 8.50
CA LEU A 38 2.87 -0.44 8.52
C LEU A 38 2.62 0.10 9.93
N ARG A 39 2.52 -0.78 10.93
CA ARG A 39 2.36 -0.38 12.34
C ARG A 39 3.56 0.41 12.85
N LYS A 40 4.79 -0.01 12.53
CA LYS A 40 6.03 0.71 12.89
C LYS A 40 6.11 2.09 12.22
N ALA A 41 5.52 2.23 11.04
CA ALA A 41 5.43 3.51 10.33
C ALA A 41 4.33 4.44 10.90
N GLY A 42 3.58 4.02 11.93
CA GLY A 42 2.53 4.81 12.56
C GLY A 42 1.21 4.80 11.79
N VAL A 43 1.05 3.90 10.82
CA VAL A 43 -0.17 3.75 10.05
C VAL A 43 -1.16 2.89 10.83
N GLU A 44 -2.40 3.36 10.96
CA GLU A 44 -3.48 2.58 11.55
C GLU A 44 -3.87 1.44 10.61
N VAL A 45 -3.86 0.19 11.10
CA VAL A 45 -4.23 -0.97 10.28
C VAL A 45 -5.46 -1.66 10.86
N ILE A 46 -6.53 -1.70 10.07
CA ILE A 46 -7.77 -2.42 10.39
C ILE A 46 -7.77 -3.73 9.61
N LEU A 47 -7.82 -4.85 10.32
CA LEU A 47 -8.00 -6.17 9.73
C LEU A 47 -9.49 -6.48 9.59
N VAL A 48 -9.90 -6.91 8.40
CA VAL A 48 -11.29 -7.27 8.10
C VAL A 48 -11.33 -8.74 7.66
N GLY A 49 -11.96 -9.57 8.49
CA GLY A 49 -12.23 -10.99 8.30
C GLY A 49 -13.49 -11.36 9.10
N GLU A 50 -14.06 -12.55 8.86
CA GLU A 50 -15.19 -13.08 9.66
C GLU A 50 -14.78 -13.50 11.06
#